data_AF-A0A8S9ZIL0-F1
#
_entry.id   AF-A0A8S9ZIL0-F1
#
_cell.length_a   1.000
_cell.length_b   1.000
_cell.length_c   1.000
_cell.angle_alpha   90.00
_cell.angle_beta   90.00
_cell.angle_gamma   90.00
#
_symmetry.space_group_name_H-M   'P 1'
#
loop_
_entity.id
_entity.type
_entity.pdbx_description
1 polymer ?
#
loop_
_entity_poly.entity_id
_entity_poly.type
_entity_poly.pdbx_seq_one_letter_code
_entity_poly.pdbx_strand_id
1 'polypeptide(L)' 'NSGPEIKCPSGYKCNSYPFGHAICCNIKKIYLKNTENKPKCKNGKNPSWYYGKSCEDEFCTKEEECIQLEIFAHCCPK' A
#
# COMPACT_ATOMS: atom_id res chain seq x y z
N ASN A 1 -13.00 31.14 12.54
CA ASN A 1 -13.32 29.82 11.97
C ASN A 1 -12.27 28.82 12.39
N SER A 2 -12.33 28.32 13.61
CA SER A 2 -11.36 27.32 14.11
C SER A 2 -12.17 26.15 14.63
N GLY A 3 -12.50 25.23 13.72
CA GLY A 3 -13.08 23.94 14.08
C GLY A 3 -12.10 23.13 14.96
N PRO A 4 -12.59 22.10 15.66
CA PRO A 4 -11.76 21.32 16.57
C PRO A 4 -10.54 20.74 15.84
N GLU A 5 -9.34 20.98 16.37
CA GLU A 5 -8.12 20.33 15.89
C GLU A 5 -8.28 18.82 16.08
N ILE A 6 -8.48 18.09 14.98
CA ILE A 6 -8.54 16.62 15.00
C ILE A 6 -7.14 16.11 15.37
N LYS A 7 -6.93 15.79 16.65
CA LYS A 7 -5.69 15.21 17.16
C LYS A 7 -5.74 13.69 16.98
N CYS A 8 -4.89 13.16 16.10
CA CYS A 8 -4.74 11.72 15.95
C CYS A 8 -3.86 11.14 17.08
N PRO A 9 -4.06 9.87 17.47
CA PRO A 9 -3.19 9.18 18.40
C PRO A 9 -1.73 9.15 17.91
N SER A 10 -0.79 9.00 18.84
CA SER A 10 0.62 8.80 18.51
C SER A 10 0.80 7.66 17.51
N GLY A 11 1.56 7.89 16.43
CA GLY A 11 1.73 6.93 15.33
C GLY A 11 0.67 7.00 14.23
N TYR A 12 -0.27 7.94 14.31
CA TYR A 12 -1.30 8.19 13.29
C TYR A 12 -1.21 9.63 12.76
N LYS A 13 -1.46 9.80 11.46
CA LYS A 13 -1.53 11.09 10.78
C LYS A 13 -2.95 11.33 10.28
N CYS A 14 -3.43 12.54 10.49
CA CYS A 14 -4.70 12.99 9.95
C CYS A 14 -4.59 13.10 8.42
N ASN A 15 -5.45 12.37 7.71
CA ASN A 15 -5.56 12.44 6.26
C ASN A 15 -6.94 12.99 5.91
N SER A 16 -6.96 14.14 5.25
CA SER A 16 -8.18 14.76 4.74
C SER A 16 -8.58 14.10 3.41
N TYR A 17 -9.82 13.64 3.35
CA TYR A 17 -10.47 13.12 2.16
C TYR A 17 -11.37 14.20 1.54
N PRO A 18 -11.79 14.03 0.27
CA PRO A 18 -12.79 14.89 -0.34
C PRO A 18 -14.05 14.98 0.54
N PHE A 19 -14.76 16.11 0.46
CA PHE A 19 -15.98 16.38 1.25
C PHE A 19 -15.77 16.61 2.75
N GLY A 20 -14.56 16.97 3.19
CA GLY A 20 -14.32 17.44 4.57
C GLY A 20 -14.23 16.33 5.61
N HIS A 21 -14.18 15.07 5.20
CA HIS A 21 -13.92 13.95 6.10
C HIS A 21 -12.42 13.87 6.38
N ALA A 22 -12.05 13.80 7.65
CA ALA A 22 -10.69 13.57 8.09
C ALA A 22 -10.64 12.25 8.88
N ILE A 23 -9.71 11.38 8.52
CA ILE A 23 -9.48 10.10 9.23
C ILE A 23 -8.05 10.01 9.73
N CYS A 24 -7.86 9.34 10.87
CA CYS A 24 -6.53 9.04 11.39
C CYS A 24 -5.98 7.76 10.75
N CYS A 25 -4.92 7.91 9.95
CA CYS A 25 -4.26 6.82 9.27
C CYS A 25 -2.93 6.49 9.95
N ASN A 26 -2.63 5.21 10.13
CA ASN A 26 -1.36 4.79 10.72
C ASN A 26 -0.17 5.23 9.84
N ILE A 27 0.79 5.94 10.43
CA ILE A 27 1.94 6.53 9.72
C ILE A 27 2.80 5.45 9.05
N LYS A 28 3.01 4.32 9.72
CA LYS A 28 3.78 3.18 9.17
C LYS A 28 3.11 2.65 7.92
N LYS A 29 1.79 2.46 7.94
CA LYS A 29 1.03 2.01 6.76
C LYS A 29 1.06 3.03 5.62
N ILE A 30 1.02 4.33 5.91
CA ILE A 30 1.15 5.37 4.88
C ILE A 30 2.54 5.32 4.24
N TYR A 31 3.59 5.21 5.05
CA TYR A 31 4.96 5.14 4.57
C TYR A 31 5.18 3.90 3.71
N LEU A 32 4.78 2.73 4.21
CA LEU A 32 4.83 1.46 3.49
C LEU A 32 4.04 1.51 2.19
N LYS A 33 2.83 2.09 2.21
CA LYS A 33 2.05 2.25 0.98
C LYS A 33 2.82 3.07 -0.04
N ASN A 34 3.46 4.17 0.36
CA ASN A 34 4.22 5.02 -0.55
C ASN A 34 5.48 4.33 -1.10
N THR A 35 6.17 3.54 -0.28
CA THR A 35 7.36 2.78 -0.71
C THR A 35 6.99 1.59 -1.59
N GLU A 36 5.91 0.89 -1.25
CA GLU A 36 5.47 -0.30 -1.97
C GLU A 36 4.73 0.06 -3.26
N ASN A 37 4.13 1.26 -3.40
CA ASN A 37 3.38 1.70 -4.60
C ASN A 37 4.17 1.67 -5.92
N LYS A 38 5.49 1.44 -5.86
CA LYS A 38 6.35 1.19 -7.01
C LYS A 38 7.23 -0.02 -6.71
N PRO A 39 6.63 -1.23 -6.65
CA PRO A 39 7.40 -2.41 -6.37
C PRO A 39 8.42 -2.64 -7.49
N LYS A 40 9.55 -3.26 -7.15
CA LYS A 40 10.58 -3.63 -8.13
C LYS A 40 10.78 -5.13 -8.09
N CYS A 41 10.85 -5.76 -9.26
CA CYS A 41 11.22 -7.17 -9.35
C CYS A 41 12.74 -7.32 -9.28
N LYS A 42 13.19 -8.41 -8.65
CA LYS A 42 14.63 -8.70 -8.46
C LYS A 42 15.38 -8.87 -9.78
N ASN A 43 14.69 -9.32 -10.83
CA ASN A 43 15.24 -9.50 -12.16
C ASN A 43 15.25 -8.21 -13.00
N GLY A 44 14.97 -7.04 -12.40
CA GLY A 44 14.97 -5.76 -13.08
C GLY A 44 13.78 -5.53 -14.03
N LYS A 45 12.87 -6.50 -14.15
CA LYS A 45 11.63 -6.36 -14.91
C LYS A 45 10.61 -5.53 -14.12
N ASN A 46 9.64 -4.97 -14.83
CA ASN A 46 8.53 -4.27 -14.20
C ASN A 46 7.53 -5.28 -13.59
N PRO A 47 6.93 -4.96 -12.43
CA PRO A 47 5.83 -5.75 -11.89
C PRO A 47 4.65 -5.77 -12.85
N SER A 48 3.88 -6.84 -12.76
CA SER A 48 2.56 -6.94 -13.39
C SER A 48 1.60 -5.90 -12.81
N TRP A 49 0.54 -5.57 -13.54
CA TRP A 49 -0.51 -4.67 -13.03
C TRP A 49 -1.40 -5.33 -11.96
N TYR A 50 -1.29 -6.64 -11.77
CA TYR A 50 -2.06 -7.37 -10.78
C TYR A 50 -1.43 -7.23 -9.39
N TYR A 51 -2.25 -6.78 -8.44
CA TYR A 51 -1.94 -6.65 -7.02
C TYR A 51 -2.98 -7.41 -6.21
N GLY A 52 -2.52 -8.17 -5.22
CA GLY A 52 -3.35 -8.89 -4.26
C GLY A 52 -3.08 -8.41 -2.84
N LYS A 53 -3.91 -8.81 -1.88
CA LYS A 53 -3.62 -8.55 -0.47
C LYS A 53 -2.49 -9.44 0.00
N SER A 54 -2.47 -10.69 -0.46
CA SER A 54 -1.44 -11.67 -0.13
C SER A 54 -1.21 -12.65 -1.28
N CYS A 55 -0.05 -13.32 -1.29
CA CYS A 55 0.22 -14.38 -2.25
C CYS A 55 -0.72 -15.60 -2.13
N GLU A 56 -1.41 -15.75 -1.00
CA GLU A 56 -2.45 -16.76 -0.79
C GLU A 56 -3.69 -16.52 -1.67
N ASP A 57 -3.84 -15.31 -2.25
CA ASP A 57 -4.96 -14.99 -3.15
C ASP A 57 -4.76 -15.57 -4.58
N GLU A 58 -3.64 -16.25 -4.85
CA GLU A 58 -3.33 -16.98 -6.11
C GLU A 58 -3.61 -16.21 -7.42
N PHE A 59 -3.37 -14.89 -7.42
CA PHE A 59 -3.69 -13.99 -8.53
C PHE A 59 -2.59 -13.88 -9.60
N CYS A 60 -1.42 -14.48 -9.39
CA CYS A 60 -0.31 -14.48 -10.35
C CYS A 60 -0.42 -15.63 -11.35
N THR A 61 0.01 -15.38 -12.58
CA THR A 61 0.05 -16.42 -13.62
C THR A 61 1.22 -17.40 -13.39
N LYS A 62 1.22 -18.55 -14.08
CA LYS A 62 2.28 -19.57 -13.96
C LYS A 62 3.67 -19.06 -14.38
N GLU A 63 3.72 -18.02 -15.20
CA GLU A 63 4.97 -17.39 -15.69
C GLU A 63 5.51 -16.32 -14.72
N GLU A 64 4.75 -16.04 -13.65
CA GLU A 64 5.08 -15.04 -12.64
C GLU A 64 5.40 -15.70 -11.29
N GLU A 65 6.14 -14.97 -10.47
CA GLU A 65 6.40 -15.24 -9.07
C GLU A 65 5.67 -14.19 -8.23
N CYS A 66 4.95 -14.64 -7.21
CA CYS A 66 4.32 -13.72 -6.27
C CYS A 66 5.33 -13.23 -5.23
N ILE A 67 5.43 -11.92 -5.06
CA ILE A 67 6.26 -11.27 -4.06
C ILE A 67 5.35 -10.65 -3.00
N GLN A 68 5.43 -11.19 -1.78
CA GLN A 68 4.73 -10.66 -0.62
C GLN A 68 5.48 -9.46 -0.05
N LEU A 69 4.80 -8.31 0.02
CA LEU A 69 5.26 -7.13 0.75
C LEU A 69 4.46 -6.96 2.05
N GLU A 70 4.72 -5.88 2.79
CA GLU A 70 4.13 -5.67 4.11
C GLU A 70 2.65 -5.27 4.05
N ILE A 71 2.21 -4.57 2.99
CA ILE A 71 0.79 -4.18 2.82
C ILE A 71 0.06 -5.01 1.76
N PHE A 72 0.75 -5.39 0.69
CA PHE A 72 0.14 -6.09 -0.42
C PHE A 72 1.13 -7.06 -1.07
N ALA A 73 0.66 -7.85 -2.02
CA ALA A 73 1.49 -8.70 -2.86
C ALA A 73 1.41 -8.25 -4.32
N HIS A 74 2.47 -8.48 -5.08
CA HIS A 74 2.50 -8.20 -6.52
C HIS A 74 3.13 -9.37 -7.28
N CYS A 75 2.81 -9.45 -8.57
CA CYS A 75 3.41 -10.45 -9.45
C CYS A 75 4.65 -9.88 -10.13
N CYS A 76 5.71 -10.68 -10.15
CA CYS A 76 6.92 -10.42 -10.91
C CYS A 76 7.07 -11.48 -12.01
N PRO A 77 7.43 -11.10 -13.24
CA PRO A 77 7.81 -12.11 -14.22
C PRO A 77 9.01 -12.89 -13.69
N LYS A 78 9.10 -14.20 -13.97
CA LYS A 78 10.31 -14.97 -13.69
C LYS A 78 11.50 -14.46 -14.51
#